data_AF-A0A7G9YNS5-F1
#
_entry.id   AF-A0A7G9YNS5-F1
#
_cell.length_a   1.000
_cell.length_b   1.000
_cell.length_c   1.000
_cell.angle_alpha   90.00
_cell.angle_beta   90.00
_cell.angle_gamma   90.00
#
_symmetry.space_group_name_H-M   'P 1'
#
loop_
_entity.id
_entity.type
_entity.pdbx_description
1 polymer ?
#
loop_
_entity_poly.entity_id
_entity_poly.type
_entity_poly.pdbx_seq_one_letter_code
_entity_poly.pdbx_strand_id
1 'polypeptide(L)'
;MQYNVLKILKRSKIVAKIVSIDFDGTTDYSILKIRVELVNRWHLQIREHKTPATRRYAYHVFKGDAMIVRWDNAPHHRGVSTFPCHKHIGKEIVESEEMQISDVLAELEKML
;
A
#
# COMPACT_ATOMS: atom_id res chain seq x y z
N MET A 1 5.24 12.97 -10.32
CA MET A 1 5.34 12.47 -8.93
C MET A 1 5.12 10.93 -8.77
N GLN A 2 4.56 10.18 -9.75
CA GLN A 2 4.45 8.70 -9.69
C GLN A 2 5.77 7.92 -9.84
N TYR A 3 6.78 8.48 -10.53
CA TYR A 3 8.07 7.80 -10.78
C TYR A 3 8.78 7.31 -9.52
N ASN A 4 8.45 7.86 -8.34
CA ASN A 4 9.08 7.48 -7.09
C ASN A 4 8.65 6.07 -6.61
N VAL A 5 7.37 5.70 -6.75
CA VAL A 5 6.86 4.40 -6.25
C VAL A 5 7.55 3.24 -6.99
N LEU A 6 7.59 3.28 -8.31
CA LEU A 6 8.26 2.25 -9.11
C LEU A 6 9.76 2.19 -8.84
N LYS A 7 10.41 3.34 -8.64
CA LYS A 7 11.84 3.41 -8.31
C LYS A 7 12.14 2.78 -6.94
N ILE A 8 11.30 3.02 -5.94
CA ILE A 8 11.40 2.41 -4.61
C ILE A 8 11.22 0.90 -4.72
N LEU A 9 10.16 0.44 -5.40
CA LEU A 9 9.88 -0.99 -5.59
C LEU A 9 11.04 -1.71 -6.28
N LYS A 10 11.60 -1.15 -7.36
CA LYS A 10 12.72 -1.74 -8.11
C LYS A 10 14.03 -1.82 -7.31
N ARG A 11 14.17 -1.03 -6.24
CA ARG A 11 15.36 -1.01 -5.39
C ARG A 11 15.22 -1.87 -4.14
N SER A 12 14.00 -2.26 -3.78
CA SER A 12 13.74 -3.06 -2.60
C SER A 12 14.18 -4.50 -2.82
N LYS A 13 14.85 -5.08 -1.82
CA LYS A 13 15.35 -6.46 -1.86
C LYS A 13 14.26 -7.50 -1.70
N ILE A 14 13.11 -7.10 -1.14
CA ILE A 14 11.98 -8.01 -0.88
C ILE A 14 10.99 -8.08 -2.04
N VAL A 15 11.16 -7.24 -3.06
CA VAL A 15 10.38 -7.27 -4.28
C VAL A 15 10.98 -8.29 -5.24
N ALA A 16 10.27 -9.38 -5.49
CA ALA A 16 10.68 -10.38 -6.47
C ALA A 16 10.32 -9.95 -7.89
N LYS A 17 9.09 -9.46 -8.07
CA LYS A 17 8.59 -9.09 -9.40
C LYS A 17 7.45 -8.07 -9.31
N ILE A 18 7.45 -7.08 -10.21
CA ILE A 18 6.25 -6.27 -10.47
C ILE A 18 5.39 -7.05 -11.47
N VAL A 19 4.19 -7.46 -11.04
CA VAL A 19 3.26 -8.32 -11.80
C VAL A 19 2.44 -7.50 -12.77
N SER A 20 1.90 -6.37 -12.32
CA SER A 20 1.12 -5.46 -13.17
C SER A 20 1.23 -4.04 -12.68
N ILE A 21 1.08 -3.10 -13.62
CA ILE A 21 1.01 -1.66 -13.38
C ILE A 21 -0.17 -1.15 -14.19
N ASP A 22 -1.09 -0.48 -13.53
CA ASP A 22 -2.21 0.24 -14.12
C ASP A 22 -2.16 1.68 -13.60
N PHE A 23 -2.18 2.63 -14.52
CA PHE A 23 -2.11 4.05 -14.23
C PHE A 23 -3.11 4.78 -15.10
N ASP A 24 -3.93 5.59 -14.45
CA ASP A 24 -4.87 6.50 -15.09
C ASP A 24 -4.78 7.85 -14.39
N GLY A 25 -4.81 8.95 -15.14
CA GLY A 25 -4.71 10.26 -14.54
C GLY A 25 -4.62 11.41 -15.52
N THR A 26 -4.95 12.58 -14.99
CA THR A 26 -4.77 13.91 -15.59
C THR A 26 -3.80 14.72 -14.72
N THR A 27 -3.68 16.02 -14.98
CA THR A 27 -2.83 16.92 -14.18
C THR A 27 -3.24 16.95 -12.70
N ASP A 28 -4.54 16.96 -12.40
CA ASP A 28 -5.08 17.16 -11.05
C ASP A 28 -5.62 15.87 -10.41
N TYR A 29 -5.49 14.75 -11.09
CA TYR A 29 -6.02 13.49 -10.60
C TYR A 29 -5.16 12.33 -11.08
N SER A 30 -4.91 11.37 -10.20
CA SER A 30 -4.35 10.10 -10.65
C SER A 30 -4.76 8.93 -9.79
N ILE A 31 -4.87 7.78 -10.43
CA ILE A 31 -4.99 6.46 -9.85
C ILE A 31 -3.77 5.66 -10.26
N LEU A 32 -3.09 5.09 -9.28
CA LEU A 32 -2.02 4.12 -9.49
C LEU A 32 -2.44 2.80 -8.86
N LYS A 33 -2.40 1.72 -9.63
CA LYS A 33 -2.54 0.36 -9.12
C LYS A 33 -1.32 -0.45 -9.54
N ILE A 34 -0.66 -1.08 -8.56
CA ILE A 34 0.48 -1.96 -8.82
C ILE A 34 0.25 -3.26 -8.08
N ARG A 35 0.49 -4.39 -8.74
CA ARG A 35 0.61 -5.69 -8.09
C ARG A 35 2.06 -6.12 -8.09
N VAL A 36 2.56 -6.50 -6.92
CA VAL A 36 3.94 -6.92 -6.70
C VAL A 36 3.93 -8.29 -6.06
N GLU A 37 4.78 -9.19 -6.55
CA GLU A 37 5.13 -10.44 -5.88
C GLU A 37 6.39 -10.19 -5.04
N LEU A 38 6.34 -10.58 -3.78
CA LEU A 38 7.45 -10.51 -2.83
C LEU A 38 8.27 -11.81 -2.87
N VAL A 39 9.52 -11.77 -2.39
CA VAL A 39 10.46 -12.90 -2.39
C VAL A 39 9.95 -14.15 -1.68
N ASN A 40 9.06 -14.01 -0.70
CA ASN A 40 8.42 -15.11 0.01
C ASN A 40 7.07 -15.57 -0.60
N ARG A 41 6.79 -15.15 -1.85
CA ARG A 41 5.58 -15.49 -2.61
C ARG A 41 4.29 -14.82 -2.11
N TRP A 42 4.39 -13.87 -1.19
CA TRP A 42 3.27 -12.97 -0.87
C TRP A 42 3.04 -11.97 -2.00
N HIS A 43 1.83 -11.46 -2.07
CA HIS A 43 1.46 -10.41 -3.02
C HIS A 43 1.16 -9.13 -2.27
N LEU A 44 1.78 -8.03 -2.71
CA LEU A 44 1.46 -6.67 -2.29
C LEU A 44 0.67 -6.00 -3.42
N GLN A 45 -0.58 -5.63 -3.14
CA GLN A 45 -1.39 -4.79 -4.01
C GLN A 45 -1.39 -3.35 -3.49
N ILE A 46 -0.90 -2.45 -4.33
CA ILE A 46 -0.81 -1.01 -4.08
C ILE A 46 -1.95 -0.35 -4.85
N ARG A 47 -2.72 0.48 -4.16
CA ARG A 47 -3.65 1.43 -4.77
C ARG A 47 -3.40 2.81 -4.17
N GLU A 48 -3.13 3.80 -5.01
CA GLU A 48 -3.04 5.20 -4.60
C GLU A 48 -3.95 6.04 -5.49
N HIS A 49 -4.74 6.92 -4.88
CA HIS A 49 -5.51 7.95 -5.54
C HIS A 49 -5.01 9.30 -5.04
N LYS A 50 -4.65 10.21 -5.96
CA LYS A 50 -4.11 11.52 -5.61
C LYS A 50 -4.88 12.62 -6.33
N THR A 51 -5.21 13.66 -5.58
CA THR A 51 -5.66 14.97 -6.06
C THR A 51 -4.73 16.05 -5.47
N PRO A 52 -4.79 17.32 -5.92
CA PRO A 52 -4.08 18.42 -5.27
C PRO A 52 -4.36 18.52 -3.76
N ALA A 53 -5.55 18.15 -3.32
CA ALA A 53 -5.98 18.32 -1.93
C ALA A 53 -5.83 17.05 -1.07
N THR A 54 -5.80 15.86 -1.67
CA THR A 54 -5.91 14.60 -0.91
C THR A 54 -5.08 13.47 -1.51
N ARG A 55 -4.59 12.60 -0.64
CA ARG A 55 -4.01 11.31 -0.98
C ARG A 55 -4.81 10.21 -0.29
N ARG A 56 -5.36 9.29 -1.06
CA ARG A 56 -5.96 8.05 -0.56
C ARG A 56 -5.10 6.87 -0.97
N TYR A 57 -4.94 5.88 -0.09
CA TYR A 57 -4.20 4.67 -0.40
C TYR A 57 -4.80 3.43 0.23
N ALA A 58 -4.51 2.29 -0.39
CA ALA A 58 -4.68 0.98 0.20
C ALA A 58 -3.50 0.10 -0.22
N TYR A 59 -2.75 -0.38 0.77
CA TYR A 59 -1.66 -1.33 0.61
C TYR A 59 -2.09 -2.65 1.21
N HIS A 60 -2.39 -3.64 0.38
CA HIS A 60 -2.97 -4.91 0.80
C HIS A 60 -2.02 -6.06 0.51
N VAL A 61 -1.63 -6.79 1.55
CA VAL A 61 -0.71 -7.92 1.46
C VAL A 61 -1.46 -9.21 1.72
N PHE A 62 -1.31 -10.18 0.83
CA PHE A 62 -2.07 -11.44 0.87
C PHE A 62 -1.29 -12.60 0.23
N LYS A 63 -1.70 -13.83 0.56
CA LYS A 63 -1.22 -15.07 -0.06
C LYS A 63 -2.41 -15.98 -0.35
N GLY A 64 -2.64 -16.31 -1.62
CA GLY A 64 -3.89 -16.95 -2.04
C GLY A 64 -5.07 -16.04 -1.71
N ASP A 65 -6.05 -16.55 -0.98
CA ASP A 65 -7.21 -15.76 -0.53
C ASP A 65 -7.06 -15.18 0.89
N ALA A 66 -5.93 -15.46 1.55
CA ALA A 66 -5.69 -15.00 2.93
C ALA A 66 -5.00 -13.63 2.95
N MET A 67 -5.65 -12.65 3.58
CA MET A 67 -5.04 -11.37 3.92
C MET A 67 -4.02 -11.57 5.05
N ILE A 68 -2.84 -11.00 4.89
CA ILE A 68 -1.78 -10.97 5.90
C ILE A 68 -1.87 -9.65 6.68
N VAL A 69 -1.87 -8.53 5.96
CA VAL A 69 -1.96 -7.19 6.54
C VAL A 69 -2.45 -6.20 5.49
N ARG A 70 -3.14 -5.14 5.91
CA ARG A 70 -3.52 -4.04 5.03
C ARG A 70 -3.39 -2.69 5.73
N TRP A 71 -2.74 -1.73 5.09
CA TRP A 71 -2.76 -0.32 5.52
C TRP A 71 -3.71 0.46 4.61
N ASP A 72 -4.54 1.32 5.19
CA ASP A 72 -5.58 2.05 4.47
C ASP A 72 -5.84 3.40 5.17
N ASN A 73 -6.31 4.39 4.42
CA ASN A 73 -6.72 5.69 4.96
C ASN A 73 -8.13 6.11 4.49
N ALA A 74 -8.96 5.14 4.09
CA ALA A 74 -10.39 5.37 3.87
C ALA A 74 -11.06 5.82 5.19
N PRO A 75 -11.88 6.89 5.15
CA PRO A 75 -12.40 7.56 6.35
C PRO A 75 -13.59 6.81 6.99
N HIS A 76 -13.46 5.49 7.20
CA HIS A 76 -14.52 4.62 7.72
C HIS A 76 -14.41 4.39 9.23
N HIS A 77 -13.19 4.41 9.80
CA HIS A 77 -12.94 4.01 11.19
C HIS A 77 -12.64 5.21 12.09
N ARG A 78 -13.65 6.02 12.41
CA ARG A 78 -13.49 7.25 13.23
C ARG A 78 -13.02 7.03 14.67
N GLY A 79 -13.01 5.79 15.14
CA GLY A 79 -12.66 5.43 16.52
C GLY A 79 -11.16 5.20 16.78
N VAL A 80 -10.32 5.17 15.75
CA VAL A 80 -8.85 5.10 15.92
C VAL A 80 -8.26 6.50 16.05
N SER A 81 -7.28 6.70 16.93
CA SER A 81 -6.70 8.03 17.17
C SER A 81 -5.95 8.58 15.95
N THR A 82 -5.50 7.71 15.06
CA THR A 82 -4.79 8.02 13.82
C THR A 82 -5.72 8.25 12.62
N PHE A 83 -7.02 8.46 12.85
CA PHE A 83 -8.01 8.65 11.80
C PHE A 83 -7.56 9.69 10.75
N PRO A 84 -7.64 9.39 9.44
CA PRO A 84 -8.29 8.21 8.84
C PRO A 84 -7.38 6.99 8.66
N CYS A 85 -6.10 7.11 8.98
CA CYS A 85 -5.09 6.07 8.79
C CYS A 85 -5.32 4.91 9.78
N HIS A 86 -5.28 3.69 9.27
CA HIS A 86 -5.46 2.49 10.07
C HIS A 86 -4.82 1.28 9.38
N LYS A 87 -4.61 0.22 10.17
CA LYS A 87 -4.04 -1.06 9.71
C LYS A 87 -4.95 -2.21 10.10
N HIS A 88 -5.19 -3.13 9.17
CA HIS A 88 -5.92 -4.36 9.38
C HIS A 88 -4.91 -5.49 9.64
N ILE A 89 -5.02 -6.15 10.79
CA ILE A 89 -4.30 -7.39 11.10
C ILE A 89 -5.36 -8.44 11.45
N GLY A 90 -5.52 -9.45 10.59
CA GLY A 90 -6.61 -10.42 10.74
C GLY A 90 -7.99 -9.73 10.70
N LYS A 91 -8.73 -9.78 11.81
CA LYS A 91 -10.04 -9.13 11.99
C LYS A 91 -9.96 -7.81 12.76
N GLU A 92 -8.77 -7.44 13.24
CA GLU A 92 -8.58 -6.25 14.06
C GLU A 92 -8.21 -5.05 13.21
N ILE A 93 -8.71 -3.89 13.63
CA ILE A 93 -8.34 -2.59 13.09
C ILE A 93 -7.52 -1.90 14.17
N VAL A 94 -6.28 -1.63 13.85
CA VAL A 94 -5.33 -0.98 14.75
C VAL A 94 -4.88 0.36 14.17
N GLU A 95 -4.35 1.20 15.05
CA GLU A 95 -3.79 2.48 14.68
C GLU A 95 -2.59 2.31 13.75
N SER A 96 -2.45 3.25 12.81
CA SER A 96 -1.33 3.32 11.90
C SER A 96 -1.08 4.77 11.56
N GLU A 97 0.19 5.17 11.55
CA GLU A 97 0.58 6.42 10.94
C GLU A 97 0.26 6.42 9.43
N GLU A 98 0.34 7.59 8.80
CA GLU A 98 0.20 7.68 7.35
C GLU A 98 1.36 6.95 6.67
N MET A 99 1.03 5.95 5.85
CA MET A 99 2.03 5.13 5.18
C MET A 99 2.35 5.64 3.79
N GLN A 100 3.63 5.69 3.47
CA GLN A 100 4.17 5.65 2.11
C GLN A 100 4.58 4.22 1.75
N ILE A 101 4.83 3.98 0.46
CA ILE A 101 5.31 2.66 0.01
C ILE A 101 6.64 2.26 0.64
N SER A 102 7.53 3.21 0.95
CA SER A 102 8.78 2.93 1.65
C SER A 102 8.54 2.35 3.05
N ASP A 103 7.55 2.90 3.77
CA ASP A 103 7.23 2.51 5.13
C ASP A 103 6.61 1.11 5.13
N VAL A 104 5.74 0.82 4.15
CA VAL A 104 5.16 -0.52 3.94
C VAL A 104 6.24 -1.54 3.66
N LEU A 105 7.19 -1.24 2.77
CA LEU A 105 8.29 -2.17 2.47
C LEU A 105 9.19 -2.38 3.69
N ALA A 106 9.44 -1.34 4.49
CA ALA A 106 10.23 -1.44 5.72
C ALA A 106 9.51 -2.25 6.83
N GLU A 107 8.18 -2.14 6.96
CA GLU A 107 7.41 -3.03 7.83
C GLU A 107 7.45 -4.48 7.31
N LEU A 108 7.26 -4.68 6.00
CA LEU A 108 7.30 -6.02 5.41
C LEU A 108 8.66 -6.67 5.54
N GLU A 109 9.75 -5.94 5.37
CA GLU A 109 11.12 -6.44 5.59
C GLU A 109 11.33 -7.04 7.00
N LYS A 110 10.59 -6.58 8.01
CA LYS A 110 10.64 -7.12 9.38
C LYS A 110 9.75 -8.35 9.59
N MET A 111 8.80 -8.60 8.68
CA MET A 111 7.86 -9.73 8.73
C MET A 111 8.34 -10.94 7.93
N LEU A 112 9.35 -10.75 7.08
CA LEU A 112 9.95 -11.76 6.19
C LEU A 112 11.15 -12.44 6.86
#